data_AF-A0A517Y546-F1
#
_entry.id   AF-A0A517Y546-F1
#
_cell.length_a   1.000
_cell.length_b   1.000
_cell.length_c   1.000
_cell.angle_alpha   90.00
_cell.angle_beta   90.00
_cell.angle_gamma   90.00
#
_symmetry.space_group_name_H-M   'P 1'
#
loop_
_entity.id
_entity.type
_entity.pdbx_description
1 polymer ?
#
loop_
_entity_poly.entity_id
_entity_poly.type
_entity_poly.pdbx_seq_one_letter_code
_entity_poly.pdbx_strand_id
1 'polypeptide(L)'
;MAVKIKKQGNSKIAIDMTPMIDIVFQLLTFFVMTLKIATAEGDFNIRMPLAAPRAGPPDPNQLPPMKLFLKADSAGKCARVVMNDSEFSGGDRWTRLHNHVAGIVGDGSLASSAEVELVCDYNLHYEHVIEAITAVSGEMRDGQIVKLVEKIKFSPPVAQ
;
A
#
# COMPACT_ATOMS: atom_id res chain seq x y z
N MET A 1 77.66 23.10 -33.89
CA MET A 1 76.37 22.47 -34.26
C MET A 1 75.30 23.01 -33.33
N ALA A 2 74.48 23.98 -33.78
CA ALA A 2 73.48 24.64 -32.93
C ALA A 2 72.10 24.02 -33.15
N VAL A 3 71.52 23.45 -32.09
CA VAL A 3 70.18 22.84 -32.12
C VAL A 3 69.13 23.96 -32.05
N LYS A 4 68.34 24.11 -33.13
CA LYS A 4 67.18 25.01 -33.16
C LYS A 4 65.97 24.30 -32.55
N ILE A 5 65.58 24.72 -31.35
CA ILE A 5 64.35 24.26 -30.69
C ILE A 5 63.17 25.06 -31.27
N LYS A 6 62.29 24.40 -32.03
CA LYS A 6 61.03 24.99 -32.53
C LYS A 6 60.01 25.00 -31.38
N LYS A 7 59.63 26.20 -30.94
CA LYS A 7 58.55 26.41 -29.97
C LYS A 7 57.20 26.15 -30.68
N GLN A 8 56.58 25.00 -30.39
CA GLN A 8 55.28 24.64 -30.95
C GLN A 8 54.21 25.52 -30.31
N GLY A 9 53.58 26.38 -31.13
CA GLY A 9 52.58 27.34 -30.70
C GLY A 9 51.35 26.65 -30.11
N ASN A 10 50.81 27.27 -29.07
CA ASN A 10 49.58 26.89 -28.36
C ASN A 10 48.38 26.88 -29.31
N SER A 11 48.18 25.80 -30.06
CA SER A 11 46.94 25.57 -30.80
C SER A 11 45.85 25.22 -29.79
N LYS A 12 44.89 26.12 -29.58
CA LYS A 12 43.67 25.82 -28.82
C LYS A 12 43.02 24.60 -29.47
N ILE A 13 43.08 23.46 -28.79
CA ILE A 13 42.41 22.24 -29.23
C ILE A 13 40.90 22.55 -29.15
N ALA A 14 40.25 22.61 -30.31
CA ALA A 14 38.81 22.75 -30.37
C ALA A 14 38.19 21.50 -29.74
N ILE A 15 37.41 21.68 -28.67
CA ILE A 15 36.72 20.57 -28.01
C ILE A 15 35.54 20.19 -28.89
N ASP A 16 35.52 18.96 -29.38
CA ASP A 16 34.35 18.42 -30.06
C ASP A 16 33.22 18.20 -29.05
N MET A 17 32.09 18.88 -29.29
CA MET A 17 30.89 18.81 -28.44
C MET A 17 30.01 17.60 -28.77
N THR A 18 30.20 16.99 -29.95
CA THR A 18 29.41 15.84 -30.45
C THR A 18 29.41 14.63 -29.51
N PRO A 19 30.53 14.24 -28.87
CA PRO A 19 30.54 13.12 -27.91
C PRO A 19 29.71 13.41 -26.65
N MET A 20 29.57 14.68 -26.26
CA MET A 20 28.78 15.05 -25.09
C MET A 20 27.28 14.86 -25.34
N ILE A 21 26.83 15.17 -26.56
CA ILE A 21 25.43 14.99 -26.96
C ILE A 21 25.06 13.49 -26.95
N ASP A 22 25.97 12.64 -27.45
CA ASP A 22 25.75 11.20 -27.52
C ASP A 22 25.55 10.57 -26.12
N ILE A 23 26.42 10.93 -25.16
CA ILE A 23 26.30 10.45 -23.78
C ILE A 23 25.00 10.91 -23.12
N VAL A 24 24.58 12.16 -23.34
CA VAL A 24 23.32 12.68 -22.80
C VAL A 24 22.11 11.95 -23.42
N PHE A 25 22.15 11.70 -24.72
CA PHE A 25 21.08 10.99 -25.41
C PHE A 25 20.98 9.51 -24.98
N GLN A 26 22.11 8.86 -24.76
CA GLN A 26 22.19 7.51 -24.20
C GLN A 26 21.61 7.45 -22.79
N LEU A 27 21.90 8.44 -21.93
CA LEU A 27 21.36 8.52 -20.57
C LEU A 27 19.84 8.74 -20.58
N LEU A 28 19.32 9.65 -21.43
CA LEU A 28 17.87 9.85 -21.55
C LEU A 28 17.16 8.59 -22.01
N THR A 29 17.72 7.88 -22.99
CA THR A 29 17.14 6.63 -23.48
C THR A 29 17.17 5.54 -22.40
N PHE A 30 18.27 5.44 -21.66
CA PHE A 30 18.37 4.53 -20.51
C PHE A 30 17.29 4.83 -19.45
N PHE A 31 17.11 6.10 -19.06
CA PHE A 31 16.08 6.48 -18.10
C PHE A 31 14.67 6.19 -18.63
N VAL A 32 14.36 6.52 -19.89
CA VAL A 32 13.04 6.21 -20.47
C VAL A 32 12.75 4.71 -20.47
N MET A 33 13.74 3.87 -20.79
CA MET A 33 13.55 2.41 -20.81
C MET A 33 13.50 1.76 -19.43
N THR A 34 14.10 2.38 -18.40
CA THR A 34 14.25 1.79 -17.06
C THR A 34 13.43 2.46 -15.97
N LEU A 35 12.83 3.62 -16.25
CA LEU A 35 11.97 4.33 -15.31
C LEU A 35 10.70 3.50 -15.10
N LYS A 36 10.72 2.74 -14.03
CA LYS A 36 9.53 2.14 -13.46
C LYS A 36 8.77 3.25 -12.74
N ILE A 37 7.63 3.66 -13.30
CA ILE A 37 6.66 4.45 -12.57
C ILE A 37 6.15 3.52 -11.47
N ALA A 38 6.73 3.63 -10.27
CA ALA A 38 6.10 3.10 -9.08
C ALA A 38 4.77 3.84 -8.98
N THR A 39 3.66 3.14 -9.21
CA THR A 39 2.36 3.60 -8.74
C THR A 39 2.56 4.01 -7.29
N ALA A 40 2.09 5.20 -6.90
CA ALA A 40 1.87 5.47 -5.50
C ALA A 40 0.84 4.43 -5.04
N GLU A 41 1.30 3.28 -4.54
CA GLU A 41 0.54 2.53 -3.56
C GLU A 41 0.12 3.60 -2.55
N GLY A 42 -1.19 3.81 -2.44
CA GLY A 42 -1.72 4.90 -1.65
C GLY A 42 -1.00 4.96 -0.30
N ASP A 43 -0.72 6.17 0.17
CA ASP A 43 -0.20 6.42 1.51
C ASP A 43 -1.28 5.99 2.53
N PHE A 44 -1.46 4.69 2.65
CA PHE A 44 -2.00 4.07 3.82
C PHE A 44 -0.90 4.25 4.84
N ASN A 45 -1.22 4.90 5.94
CA ASN A 45 -0.34 5.05 7.09
C ASN A 45 -0.11 3.67 7.72
N ILE A 46 0.55 2.75 7.01
CA ILE A 46 0.93 1.41 7.42
C ILE A 46 2.12 1.59 8.36
N ARG A 47 1.81 2.02 9.58
CA ARG A 47 2.76 1.98 10.67
C ARG A 47 2.97 0.52 11.02
N MET A 48 4.11 -0.05 10.61
CA MET A 48 4.62 -1.25 11.28
C MET A 48 4.77 -0.91 12.76
N PRO A 49 4.10 -1.63 13.69
CA PRO A 49 4.18 -1.29 15.09
C PRO A 49 5.58 -1.61 15.60
N LEU A 50 6.38 -0.57 15.83
CA LEU A 50 7.56 -0.67 16.67
C LEU A 50 7.09 -0.86 18.11
N ALA A 51 7.00 -2.13 18.52
CA ALA A 51 6.68 -2.61 19.86
C ALA A 51 5.31 -2.18 20.41
N ALA A 52 4.56 -3.15 20.93
CA ALA A 52 3.31 -2.89 21.64
C ALA A 52 3.54 -1.87 22.78
N PRO A 53 2.82 -0.73 22.80
CA PRO A 53 2.84 0.15 23.96
C PRO A 53 2.34 -0.63 25.18
N ARG A 54 3.04 -0.43 26.32
CA ARG A 54 2.61 -0.92 27.64
C ARG A 54 1.13 -0.60 27.86
N ALA A 55 0.38 -1.59 28.35
CA ALA A 55 -1.01 -1.48 28.73
C ALA A 55 -1.20 -0.38 29.80
N GLY A 56 -1.63 0.81 29.35
CA GLY A 56 -2.40 1.73 30.18
C GLY A 56 -3.87 1.28 30.21
N PRO A 57 -4.68 1.82 31.14
CA PRO A 57 -6.12 1.58 31.10
C PRO A 57 -6.67 1.97 29.71
N PRO A 58 -7.49 1.11 29.07
CA PRO A 58 -8.02 1.40 27.74
C PRO A 58 -8.82 2.71 27.79
N ASP A 59 -8.53 3.61 26.86
CA ASP A 59 -9.32 4.83 26.69
C ASP A 59 -10.77 4.41 26.38
N PRO A 60 -11.78 4.89 27.12
CA PRO A 60 -13.18 4.50 26.91
C PRO A 60 -13.72 4.85 25.52
N ASN A 61 -13.06 5.74 24.78
CA ASN A 61 -13.40 6.05 23.38
C ASN A 61 -12.59 5.21 22.36
N GLN A 62 -11.75 4.28 22.83
CA GLN A 62 -10.93 3.46 21.97
C GLN A 62 -11.59 2.11 21.68
N LEU A 63 -11.98 1.89 20.42
CA LEU A 63 -12.49 0.59 19.98
C LEU A 63 -11.38 -0.48 20.07
N PRO A 64 -11.69 -1.69 20.56
CA PRO A 64 -10.73 -2.80 20.49
C PRO A 64 -10.41 -3.13 19.03
N PRO A 65 -9.18 -3.55 18.72
CA PRO A 65 -8.81 -3.93 17.36
C PRO A 65 -9.65 -5.13 16.90
N MET A 66 -10.28 -4.99 15.73
CA MET A 66 -11.13 -6.01 15.14
C MET A 66 -10.29 -6.91 14.24
N LYS A 67 -10.40 -8.23 14.40
CA LYS A 67 -9.71 -9.19 13.53
C LYS A 67 -10.65 -9.69 12.44
N LEU A 68 -10.21 -9.61 11.20
CA LEU A 68 -10.92 -10.06 10.01
C LEU A 68 -10.18 -11.23 9.37
N PHE A 69 -10.74 -12.43 9.48
CA PHE A 69 -10.21 -13.63 8.84
C PHE A 69 -10.83 -13.84 7.46
N LEU A 70 -10.00 -13.87 6.43
CA LEU A 70 -10.39 -14.15 5.05
C LEU A 70 -9.94 -15.56 4.68
N LYS A 71 -10.88 -16.51 4.70
CA LYS A 71 -10.61 -17.92 4.41
C LYS A 71 -10.84 -18.23 2.95
N ALA A 72 -9.84 -18.84 2.32
CA ALA A 72 -9.89 -19.24 0.93
C ALA A 72 -10.40 -20.69 0.78
N ASP A 73 -11.00 -21.00 -0.36
CA ASP A 73 -11.18 -22.37 -0.81
C ASP A 73 -9.94 -22.89 -1.56
N SER A 74 -10.00 -24.13 -2.02
CA SER A 74 -8.93 -24.77 -2.79
C SER A 74 -8.65 -24.07 -4.14
N ALA A 75 -9.59 -23.29 -4.66
CA ALA A 75 -9.44 -22.53 -5.90
C ALA A 75 -8.94 -21.09 -5.66
N GLY A 76 -8.66 -20.73 -4.41
CA GLY A 76 -8.19 -19.41 -4.00
C GLY A 76 -9.29 -18.36 -3.87
N LYS A 77 -10.56 -18.74 -4.05
CA LYS A 77 -11.68 -17.83 -3.83
C LYS A 77 -11.94 -17.66 -2.35
N CYS A 78 -12.38 -16.47 -1.96
CA CYS A 78 -12.84 -16.27 -0.60
C CYS A 78 -14.09 -17.15 -0.36
N ALA A 79 -14.04 -18.06 0.59
CA ALA A 79 -15.18 -18.89 0.97
C ALA A 79 -15.92 -18.31 2.17
N ARG A 80 -15.16 -17.81 3.16
CA ARG A 80 -15.67 -17.31 4.42
C ARG A 80 -14.91 -16.08 4.87
N VAL A 81 -15.66 -15.11 5.36
CA VAL A 81 -15.14 -13.90 5.99
C VAL A 81 -15.62 -13.91 7.43
N VAL A 82 -14.72 -13.88 8.40
CA VAL A 82 -15.08 -13.95 9.83
C VAL A 82 -14.52 -12.74 10.55
N MET A 83 -15.39 -11.99 11.22
CA MET A 83 -15.00 -10.87 12.07
C MET A 83 -15.55 -11.11 13.47
N ASN A 84 -14.66 -11.23 14.45
CA ASN A 84 -15.02 -11.60 15.83
C ASN A 84 -15.89 -12.88 15.83
N ASP A 85 -17.16 -12.78 16.23
CA ASP A 85 -18.12 -13.90 16.27
C ASP A 85 -19.07 -13.94 15.06
N SER A 86 -18.91 -13.03 14.10
CA SER A 86 -19.77 -12.91 12.91
C SER A 86 -19.12 -13.55 11.68
N GLU A 87 -19.83 -14.45 11.01
CA GLU A 87 -19.43 -15.03 9.73
C GLU A 87 -20.27 -14.50 8.56
N PHE A 88 -19.59 -14.11 7.49
CA PHE A 88 -20.18 -13.63 6.25
C PHE A 88 -19.76 -14.57 5.10
N SER A 89 -20.75 -15.10 4.40
CA SER A 89 -20.61 -16.05 3.30
C SER A 89 -21.65 -15.74 2.21
N GLY A 90 -21.49 -16.22 0.97
CA GLY A 90 -22.42 -15.92 -0.13
C GLY A 90 -22.07 -14.65 -0.91
N GLY A 91 -22.89 -14.24 -1.89
CA GLY A 91 -22.53 -13.14 -2.82
C GLY A 91 -22.58 -11.74 -2.20
N ASP A 92 -23.38 -11.55 -1.16
CA ASP A 92 -23.61 -10.27 -0.47
C ASP A 92 -22.70 -10.05 0.74
N ARG A 93 -21.70 -10.92 0.94
CA ARG A 93 -20.83 -10.94 2.13
C ARG A 93 -20.17 -9.59 2.42
N TRP A 94 -19.76 -8.87 1.36
CA TRP A 94 -19.03 -7.61 1.49
C TRP A 94 -19.94 -6.48 1.96
N THR A 95 -21.17 -6.43 1.45
CA THR A 95 -22.19 -5.48 1.91
C THR A 95 -22.57 -5.75 3.36
N ARG A 96 -22.70 -7.03 3.76
CA ARG A 96 -22.99 -7.37 5.16
C ARG A 96 -21.83 -7.07 6.10
N LEU A 97 -20.59 -7.34 5.68
CA LEU A 97 -19.39 -6.96 6.42
C LEU A 97 -19.35 -5.43 6.62
N HIS A 98 -19.57 -4.66 5.55
CA HIS A 98 -19.60 -3.20 5.59
C HIS A 98 -20.64 -2.69 6.60
N ASN A 99 -21.89 -3.17 6.50
CA ASN A 99 -22.96 -2.77 7.42
C ASN A 99 -22.65 -3.16 8.88
N HIS A 100 -21.98 -4.30 9.09
CA HIS A 100 -21.55 -4.72 10.42
C HIS A 100 -20.50 -3.76 11.01
N VAL A 101 -19.49 -3.39 10.22
CA VAL A 101 -18.44 -2.44 10.63
C VAL A 101 -19.04 -1.05 10.87
N ALA A 102 -19.94 -0.58 10.00
CA ALA A 102 -20.65 0.69 10.20
C ALA A 102 -21.48 0.69 11.50
N GLY A 103 -22.10 -0.44 11.85
CA GLY A 103 -22.81 -0.59 13.12
C GLY A 103 -21.90 -0.50 14.36
N ILE A 104 -20.64 -0.94 14.26
CA ILE A 104 -19.67 -0.91 15.37
C ILE A 104 -19.05 0.47 15.52
N VAL A 105 -18.65 1.10 14.41
CA VAL A 105 -17.97 2.40 14.38
C VAL A 105 -18.97 3.57 14.55
N GLY A 106 -20.26 3.33 14.28
CA GLY A 106 -21.25 4.38 14.08
C GLY A 106 -21.10 5.02 12.69
N ASP A 107 -21.75 6.16 12.45
CA ASP A 107 -21.69 6.94 11.19
C ASP A 107 -20.30 7.58 10.92
N GLY A 108 -19.20 6.89 11.25
CA GLY A 108 -17.82 7.36 11.10
C GLY A 108 -17.28 8.16 12.29
N SER A 109 -18.06 8.35 13.36
CA SER A 109 -17.66 9.12 14.55
C SER A 109 -16.45 8.52 15.28
N LEU A 110 -16.28 7.19 15.23
CA LEU A 110 -15.15 6.48 15.85
C LEU A 110 -14.11 6.00 14.82
N ALA A 111 -14.16 6.47 13.57
CA ALA A 111 -13.34 5.93 12.47
C ALA A 111 -11.83 6.03 12.70
N SER A 112 -11.37 7.09 13.37
CA SER A 112 -9.96 7.31 13.70
C SER A 112 -9.45 6.38 14.80
N SER A 113 -10.34 5.88 15.64
CA SER A 113 -10.03 4.87 16.65
C SER A 113 -10.21 3.44 16.15
N ALA A 114 -11.00 3.22 15.11
CA ALA A 114 -11.26 1.89 14.59
C ALA A 114 -9.99 1.32 13.95
N GLU A 115 -9.58 0.13 14.40
CA GLU A 115 -8.47 -0.61 13.82
C GLU A 115 -8.97 -1.98 13.37
N VAL A 116 -8.65 -2.36 12.13
CA VAL A 116 -8.93 -3.70 11.59
C VAL A 116 -7.62 -4.38 11.22
N GLU A 117 -7.46 -5.61 11.68
CA GLU A 117 -6.34 -6.49 11.35
C GLU A 117 -6.83 -7.62 10.42
N LEU A 118 -6.34 -7.64 9.18
CA LEU A 118 -6.66 -8.62 8.16
C LEU A 118 -5.73 -9.82 8.29
N VAL A 119 -6.34 -10.99 8.48
CA VAL A 119 -5.70 -12.29 8.45
C VAL A 119 -6.13 -13.00 7.18
N CYS A 120 -5.24 -13.05 6.20
CA CYS A 120 -5.51 -13.66 4.91
C CYS A 120 -4.94 -15.09 4.86
N ASP A 121 -5.74 -16.03 4.36
CA ASP A 121 -5.23 -17.36 3.99
C ASP A 121 -4.20 -17.26 2.85
N TYR A 122 -3.20 -18.13 2.88
CA TYR A 122 -2.10 -18.13 1.91
C TYR A 122 -2.55 -18.25 0.44
N ASN A 123 -3.58 -19.06 0.19
CA ASN A 123 -4.08 -19.32 -1.15
C ASN A 123 -5.08 -18.25 -1.64
N LEU A 124 -5.40 -17.24 -0.84
CA LEU A 124 -6.43 -16.26 -1.16
C LEU A 124 -6.00 -15.37 -2.33
N HIS A 125 -6.83 -15.28 -3.37
CA HIS A 125 -6.62 -14.34 -4.45
C HIS A 125 -6.64 -12.90 -3.96
N TYR A 126 -5.72 -12.09 -4.47
CA TYR A 126 -5.55 -10.70 -4.07
C TYR A 126 -6.81 -9.84 -4.29
N GLU A 127 -7.64 -10.17 -5.29
CA GLU A 127 -8.92 -9.49 -5.55
C GLU A 127 -9.81 -9.45 -4.29
N HIS A 128 -9.88 -10.55 -3.54
CA HIS A 128 -10.69 -10.63 -2.33
C HIS A 128 -10.11 -9.86 -1.15
N VAL A 129 -8.79 -9.63 -1.15
CA VAL A 129 -8.15 -8.75 -0.17
C VAL A 129 -8.56 -7.31 -0.42
N ILE A 130 -8.58 -6.87 -1.69
CA ILE A 130 -9.04 -5.53 -2.07
C ILE A 130 -10.53 -5.35 -1.76
N GLU A 131 -11.37 -6.35 -2.03
CA GLU A 131 -12.79 -6.31 -1.67
C GLU A 131 -13.00 -6.14 -0.16
N ALA A 132 -12.22 -6.87 0.66
CA ALA A 132 -12.26 -6.75 2.11
C ALA A 132 -11.83 -5.37 2.59
N ILE A 133 -10.71 -4.83 2.06
CA ILE A 133 -10.25 -3.47 2.37
C ILE A 133 -11.34 -2.45 2.03
N THR A 134 -11.91 -2.56 0.83
CA THR A 134 -12.97 -1.64 0.37
C THR A 134 -14.18 -1.69 1.29
N ALA A 135 -14.61 -2.89 1.69
CA ALA A 135 -15.75 -3.07 2.58
C ALA A 135 -15.54 -2.44 3.98
N VAL A 136 -14.33 -2.46 4.53
CA VAL A 136 -14.04 -1.92 5.87
C VAL A 136 -13.60 -0.45 5.86
N SER A 137 -13.08 0.07 4.74
CA SER A 137 -12.51 1.42 4.69
C SER A 137 -13.57 2.52 4.77
N GLY A 138 -14.70 2.36 4.07
CA GLY A 138 -15.75 3.36 3.99
C GLY A 138 -16.53 3.35 2.68
N GLU A 139 -17.42 4.32 2.53
CA GLU A 139 -18.29 4.47 1.36
C GLU A 139 -18.34 5.94 0.88
N MET A 140 -18.57 6.14 -0.42
CA MET A 140 -18.93 7.43 -0.98
C MET A 140 -20.44 7.65 -0.82
N ARG A 141 -20.86 8.58 0.03
CA ARG A 141 -22.25 9.01 0.16
C ARG A 141 -22.38 10.47 -0.25
N ASP A 142 -23.25 10.74 -1.22
CA ASP A 142 -23.55 12.09 -1.71
C ASP A 142 -22.30 12.92 -2.11
N GLY A 143 -21.29 12.26 -2.66
CA GLY A 143 -20.02 12.89 -3.07
C GLY A 143 -19.04 13.14 -1.92
N GLN A 144 -19.35 12.74 -0.70
CA GLN A 144 -18.44 12.78 0.46
C GLN A 144 -17.96 11.37 0.83
N ILE A 145 -16.67 11.25 1.15
CA ILE A 145 -16.08 10.00 1.66
C ILE A 145 -16.45 9.87 3.13
N VAL A 146 -17.31 8.92 3.47
CA VAL A 146 -17.56 8.51 4.86
C VAL A 146 -16.57 7.40 5.20
N LYS A 147 -15.53 7.74 5.96
CA LYS A 147 -14.54 6.76 6.43
C LYS A 147 -15.09 5.98 7.62
N LEU A 148 -14.90 4.66 7.60
CA LEU A 148 -15.28 3.77 8.69
C LEU A 148 -14.05 3.28 9.46
N VAL A 149 -12.97 2.92 8.78
CA VAL A 149 -11.75 2.42 9.44
C VAL A 149 -10.55 3.13 8.84
N GLU A 150 -9.83 3.89 9.64
CA GLU A 150 -8.62 4.59 9.17
C GLU A 150 -7.36 3.73 9.28
N LYS A 151 -7.35 2.73 10.16
CA LYS A 151 -6.17 1.91 10.44
C LYS A 151 -6.40 0.45 10.05
N ILE A 152 -5.77 0.05 8.96
CA ILE A 152 -5.82 -1.32 8.43
C ILE A 152 -4.43 -1.93 8.57
N LYS A 153 -4.35 -3.10 9.22
CA LYS A 153 -3.12 -3.87 9.44
C LYS A 153 -3.24 -5.24 8.78
N PHE A 154 -2.12 -5.80 8.35
CA PHE A 154 -2.05 -7.18 7.86
C PHE A 154 -1.31 -8.03 8.88
N SER A 155 -1.92 -9.15 9.26
CA SER A 155 -1.19 -10.21 9.96
C SER A 155 -0.35 -10.99 8.96
N PRO A 156 0.76 -11.61 9.41
CA PRO A 156 1.44 -12.60 8.61
C PRO A 156 0.45 -13.68 8.13
N PRO A 157 0.56 -14.16 6.88
CA PRO A 157 -0.32 -15.21 6.40
C PRO A 157 -0.15 -16.44 7.27
N VAL A 158 -1.27 -16.95 7.78
CA VAL A 158 -1.29 -18.17 8.58
C VAL A 158 -1.22 -19.33 7.60
N ALA A 159 -0.11 -20.07 7.61
CA ALA A 159 -0.06 -21.38 6.97
C ALA A 159 -1.04 -22.29 7.72
N GLN A 160 -2.01 -22.85 6.99
CA GLN A 160 -2.91 -23.87 7.53
C GLN A 160 -2.13 -25.13 7.92
#